data_AF-A0A7T9CCH2-F1
#
_entry.id   AF-A0A7T9CCH2-F1
#
_cell.length_a   1.000
_cell.length_b   1.000
_cell.length_c   1.000
_cell.angle_alpha   90.00
_cell.angle_beta   90.00
_cell.angle_gamma   90.00
#
_symmetry.space_group_name_H-M   'P 1'
#
loop_
_entity.id
_entity.type
_entity.pdbx_description
1 polymer ?
#
loop_
_entity_poly.entity_id
_entity_poly.type
_entity_poly.pdbx_seq_one_letter_code
_entity_poly.pdbx_strand_id
1 'polypeptide(L)'
;MSGTLNPKVSLIIEQFFPQIVNRHILTRSSVQSALEGLDRYRSMGYQAIGHFPEGEREENRKALDEAFAAAVRRLNEFHDQEADMTGLPAEYGSTDAS
;
A
#
# COMPACT_ATOMS: atom_id res chain seq x y z
N MET A 1 -10.44 10.38 22.28
CA MET A 1 -10.84 8.98 22.49
C MET A 1 -9.84 8.14 21.73
N SER A 2 -9.05 7.31 22.41
CA SER A 2 -8.19 6.34 21.73
C SER A 2 -9.04 5.09 21.56
N GLY A 3 -9.86 5.06 20.50
CA GLY A 3 -10.51 3.83 20.09
C GLY A 3 -9.41 2.87 19.66
N THR A 4 -9.17 1.82 20.44
CA THR A 4 -8.20 0.79 20.06
C THR A 4 -8.68 0.17 18.75
N LEU A 5 -7.89 0.30 17.69
CA LEU A 5 -8.19 -0.32 16.40
C LEU A 5 -8.50 -1.81 16.58
N ASN A 6 -9.35 -2.34 15.70
CA ASN A 6 -9.61 -3.75 15.62
C ASN A 6 -8.27 -4.50 15.52
N PRO A 7 -8.02 -5.54 16.32
CA PRO A 7 -6.72 -6.21 16.35
C PRO A 7 -6.25 -6.71 14.98
N LYS A 8 -7.18 -7.12 14.10
CA LYS A 8 -6.85 -7.54 12.74
C LYS A 8 -6.48 -6.36 11.85
N VAL A 9 -7.14 -5.21 12.01
CA VAL A 9 -6.77 -3.96 11.34
C VAL A 9 -5.39 -3.50 11.79
N SER A 10 -5.10 -3.49 13.09
CA SER A 10 -3.76 -3.20 13.61
C SER A 10 -2.70 -4.13 13.03
N LEU A 11 -2.97 -5.45 13.02
CA LEU A 11 -2.04 -6.44 12.47
C LEU A 11 -1.76 -6.21 10.98
N ILE A 12 -2.78 -5.85 10.21
CA ILE A 12 -2.63 -5.51 8.79
C ILE A 12 -1.74 -4.29 8.60
N ILE A 13 -2.01 -3.21 9.34
CA ILE A 13 -1.30 -1.94 9.23
C ILE A 13 0.14 -2.07 9.72
N GLU A 14 0.35 -2.67 10.88
CA GLU A 14 1.64 -2.68 11.57
C GLU A 14 2.59 -3.77 11.07
N GLN A 15 2.05 -4.86 10.51
CA GLN A 15 2.87 -6.01 10.10
C GLN A 15 2.75 -6.32 8.62
N PHE A 16 1.56 -6.60 8.11
CA PHE A 16 1.42 -7.14 6.75
C PHE A 16 1.74 -6.10 5.67
N PHE A 17 1.26 -4.87 5.79
CA PHE A 17 1.60 -3.80 4.85
C PHE A 17 3.12 -3.54 4.78
N PRO A 18 3.83 -3.31 5.92
CA PRO A 18 5.29 -3.18 5.91
C PRO A 18 6.00 -4.39 5.33
N GLN A 19 5.57 -5.62 5.64
CA GLN A 19 6.19 -6.83 5.09
C GLN A 19 6.09 -6.91 3.57
N ILE A 20 4.94 -6.54 2.99
CA ILE A 20 4.74 -6.54 1.54
C ILE A 20 5.67 -5.50 0.89
N VAL A 21 5.71 -4.29 1.44
CA VAL A 21 6.57 -3.21 0.93
C VAL A 21 8.04 -3.59 1.05
N ASN A 22 8.48 -4.08 2.21
CA ASN A 22 9.86 -4.48 2.44
C ASN A 22 10.28 -5.64 1.55
N ARG A 23 9.41 -6.65 1.39
CA ARG A 23 9.67 -7.76 0.46
C ARG A 23 9.87 -7.23 -0.94
N HIS A 24 8.99 -6.34 -1.41
CA HIS A 24 9.11 -5.73 -2.72
C HIS A 24 10.44 -4.99 -2.92
N ILE A 25 10.82 -4.15 -1.96
CA ILE A 25 12.09 -3.40 -1.99
C ILE A 25 13.29 -4.37 -2.03
N LEU A 26 13.28 -5.43 -1.21
CA LEU A 26 14.38 -6.38 -1.11
C LEU A 26 14.51 -7.29 -2.34
N THR A 27 13.39 -7.79 -2.86
CA THR A 27 13.39 -8.79 -3.94
C THR A 27 13.17 -8.21 -5.33
N ARG A 28 12.89 -6.89 -5.43
CA ARG A 28 12.48 -6.22 -6.67
C ARG A 28 11.37 -6.98 -7.40
N SER A 29 10.38 -7.45 -6.64
CA SER A 29 9.22 -8.12 -7.23
C SER A 29 8.40 -7.16 -8.09
N SER A 30 7.40 -7.66 -8.81
CA SER A 30 6.49 -6.77 -9.55
C SER A 30 5.71 -5.86 -8.59
N VAL A 31 5.64 -4.56 -8.91
CA VAL A 31 4.79 -3.57 -8.22
C VAL A 31 3.35 -4.04 -8.19
N GLN A 32 2.86 -4.59 -9.31
CA GLN A 32 1.50 -5.07 -9.40
C GLN A 32 1.21 -6.16 -8.36
N SER A 33 2.13 -7.11 -8.18
CA SER A 33 1.98 -8.16 -7.17
C SER A 33 1.99 -7.61 -5.75
N ALA A 34 2.79 -6.57 -5.47
CA ALA A 34 2.77 -5.88 -4.18
C ALA A 34 1.44 -5.15 -3.95
N LEU A 35 0.93 -4.43 -4.95
CA LEU A 35 -0.37 -3.73 -4.90
C LEU A 35 -1.53 -4.71 -4.67
N GLU A 36 -1.57 -5.83 -5.39
CA GLU A 36 -2.56 -6.89 -5.20
C GLU A 36 -2.46 -7.52 -3.80
N GLY A 37 -1.25 -7.61 -3.23
CA GLY A 37 -1.04 -8.03 -1.86
C GLY A 37 -1.69 -7.05 -0.88
N LEU A 38 -1.36 -5.76 -0.99
CA LEU A 38 -1.90 -4.70 -0.13
C LEU A 38 -3.43 -4.65 -0.21
N ASP A 39 -4.00 -4.72 -1.41
CA ASP A 39 -5.46 -4.62 -1.60
C ASP A 39 -6.22 -5.83 -1.02
N ARG A 40 -5.63 -7.03 -1.11
CA ARG A 40 -6.20 -8.23 -0.45
C ARG A 40 -6.29 -8.05 1.06
N TYR A 41 -5.21 -7.59 1.70
CA TYR A 41 -5.23 -7.36 3.15
C TYR A 41 -6.15 -6.20 3.54
N ARG A 42 -6.24 -5.14 2.72
CA ARG A 42 -7.21 -4.05 2.91
C ARG A 42 -8.65 -4.58 2.88
N SER A 43 -8.99 -5.39 1.89
CA SER A 43 -10.31 -6.02 1.78
C SER A 43 -10.62 -6.93 2.99
N MET A 44 -9.64 -7.70 3.47
CA MET A 44 -9.79 -8.49 4.70
C MET A 44 -10.02 -7.63 5.94
N GLY A 45 -9.39 -6.45 6.01
CA GLY A 45 -9.61 -5.48 7.09
C GLY A 45 -11.04 -4.92 7.07
N TYR A 46 -11.56 -4.53 5.90
CA TYR A 46 -12.95 -4.07 5.76
C TYR A 46 -13.96 -5.16 6.18
N GLN A 47 -13.73 -6.41 5.78
CA GLN A 47 -14.57 -7.54 6.19
C GLN A 47 -14.54 -7.72 7.72
N ALA A 48 -13.38 -7.54 8.35
CA ALA A 48 -13.23 -7.71 9.80
C ALA A 48 -14.01 -6.68 10.62
N ILE A 49 -14.26 -5.50 10.05
CA ILE A 49 -14.95 -4.39 10.72
C ILE A 49 -16.39 -4.19 10.24
N GLY A 50 -16.87 -4.98 9.27
CA GLY A 50 -18.19 -4.80 8.66
C GLY A 50 -19.35 -4.88 9.66
N HIS A 51 -19.17 -5.63 10.75
CA HIS A 51 -20.18 -5.82 11.80
C HIS A 51 -20.09 -4.81 12.95
N PHE A 52 -19.08 -3.94 12.96
CA PHE A 52 -18.89 -2.95 14.02
C PHE A 52 -19.91 -1.80 13.91
N PRO A 53 -20.21 -1.11 15.03
CA PRO A 53 -20.96 0.14 15.02
C PRO A 53 -20.33 1.16 14.07
N GLU A 54 -21.14 2.06 13.51
CA GLU A 54 -20.69 2.99 12.46
C GLU A 54 -19.47 3.82 12.86
N GLY A 55 -19.43 4.36 14.09
CA GLY A 55 -18.30 5.15 14.57
C GLY A 55 -16.99 4.37 14.61
N GLU A 56 -16.99 3.19 15.23
CA GLU A 56 -15.80 2.32 15.31
C GLU A 56 -15.39 1.80 13.93
N ARG A 57 -16.36 1.45 13.08
CA ARG A 57 -16.10 1.02 11.71
C ARG A 57 -15.46 2.13 10.88
N GLU A 58 -15.93 3.37 11.03
CA GLU A 58 -15.36 4.52 10.32
C GLU A 58 -13.92 4.78 10.75
N GLU A 59 -13.65 4.78 12.07
CA GLU A 59 -12.31 4.97 12.62
C GLU A 59 -11.33 3.92 12.09
N ASN A 60 -11.75 2.64 12.10
CA ASN A 60 -10.93 1.55 11.57
C ASN A 60 -10.73 1.62 10.06
N ARG A 61 -11.78 1.97 9.31
CA ARG A 61 -11.71 2.10 7.84
C ARG A 61 -10.72 3.20 7.48
N LYS A 62 -10.84 4.36 8.13
CA LYS A 62 -9.95 5.51 7.89
C LYS A 62 -8.48 5.16 8.16
N ALA A 63 -8.20 4.50 9.29
CA ALA A 63 -6.82 4.09 9.62
C ALA A 63 -6.26 3.11 8.58
N LEU A 64 -7.08 2.15 8.13
CA LEU A 64 -6.68 1.17 7.11
C LEU A 64 -6.41 1.83 5.75
N ASP A 65 -7.24 2.80 5.36
CA ASP A 65 -7.12 3.53 4.10
C ASP A 65 -5.88 4.43 4.08
N GLU A 66 -5.62 5.14 5.18
CA GLU A 66 -4.43 5.97 5.35
C GLU A 66 -3.15 5.14 5.28
N ALA A 67 -3.13 3.99 5.97
CA ALA A 67 -2.00 3.07 5.95
C ALA A 67 -1.79 2.46 4.55
N PHE A 68 -2.87 2.10 3.85
CA PHE A 68 -2.80 1.60 2.48
C PHE A 68 -2.20 2.66 1.54
N ALA A 69 -2.69 3.90 1.60
CA ALA A 69 -2.17 4.99 0.79
C ALA A 69 -0.69 5.28 1.10
N ALA A 70 -0.27 5.18 2.37
CA ALA A 70 1.13 5.30 2.75
C ALA A 70 1.99 4.16 2.16
N ALA A 71 1.52 2.92 2.22
CA ALA A 71 2.23 1.78 1.63
C ALA A 71 2.39 1.89 0.11
N VAL A 72 1.33 2.32 -0.59
CA VAL A 72 1.37 2.56 -2.05
C VAL A 72 2.35 3.68 -2.41
N ARG A 73 2.31 4.82 -1.68
CA ARG A 73 3.28 5.90 -1.87
C ARG A 73 4.71 5.41 -1.71
N ARG A 74 4.98 4.59 -0.69
CA ARG A 74 6.32 4.05 -0.44
C ARG A 74 6.82 3.15 -1.57
N LEU A 75 5.93 2.35 -2.18
CA LEU A 75 6.28 1.56 -3.36
C LEU A 75 6.65 2.48 -4.54
N ASN A 76 5.85 3.50 -4.82
CA ASN A 76 6.11 4.43 -5.91
C ASN A 76 7.40 5.23 -5.71
N GLU A 77 7.62 5.77 -4.52
CA GLU A 77 8.86 6.50 -4.17
C GLU A 77 10.12 5.66 -4.39
N PHE A 78 10.06 4.35 -4.10
CA PHE A 78 11.18 3.45 -4.36
C PHE A 78 11.48 3.34 -5.86
N HIS A 79 10.44 3.31 -6.71
CA HIS A 79 10.62 3.28 -8.16
C HIS A 79 11.10 4.60 -8.74
N ASP A 80 10.58 5.73 -8.26
CA ASP A 80 11.02 7.06 -8.67
C ASP A 80 12.51 7.25 -8.35
N GLN A 81 12.96 6.80 -7.16
CA GLN A 81 14.38 6.82 -6.76
C GLN A 81 15.26 5.92 -7.63
N GLU A 82 14.80 4.72 -8.02
CA GLU A 82 15.55 3.83 -8.93
C GLU A 82 15.63 4.43 -10.34
N ALA A 83 14.59 5.12 -10.82
CA ALA A 83 14.59 5.81 -12.11
C ALA A 83 15.62 6.97 -12.14
N ASP A 84 15.64 7.79 -11.09
CA ASP A 84 16.61 8.89 -10.96
C ASP A 84 18.06 8.39 -10.84
N MET A 85 18.30 7.28 -10.11
CA MET A 85 19.67 6.72 -9.94
C MET A 85 20.21 6.01 -11.19
N THR A 86 19.34 5.47 -12.04
CA THR A 86 19.78 4.78 -13.26
C THR A 86 20.01 5.72 -14.44
N GLY A 87 19.63 7.00 -14.33
CA GLY A 87 19.86 8.02 -15.36
C GLY A 87 19.18 7.70 -16.70
N LEU A 88 18.27 6.73 -16.73
CA LEU A 88 17.48 6.42 -17.91
C LEU A 88 16.32 7.43 -17.93
N PRO A 89 16.22 8.28 -18.97
CA PRO A 89 15.00 9.05 -19.14
C PRO A 89 13.84 8.07 -19.20
N ALA A 90 12.74 8.43 -18.54
CA ALA A 90 11.45 7.82 -18.81
C ALA A 90 11.13 8.08 -20.28
N GLU A 91 11.66 7.24 -21.19
CA GLU A 91 11.37 7.30 -22.62
C GLU A 91 9.93 6.85 -22.81
N TYR A 92 9.02 7.79 -22.55
CA TYR A 92 7.79 7.91 -23.28
C TYR A 92 8.17 8.01 -24.76
N GLY A 93 7.76 6.99 -25.51
CA GLY A 93 7.88 6.98 -26.96
C GLY A 93 7.34 8.28 -27.55
N SER A 94 8.22 9.05 -28.17
CA SER A 94 7.87 9.90 -29.30
C SER A 94 8.62 9.32 -30.50
N THR A 95 7.90 8.48 -31.22
CA THR A 95 8.18 8.23 -32.63
C THR A 95 7.90 9.54 -33.35
N ASP A 96 8.92 10.38 -33.48
CA ASP A 96 8.89 11.44 -34.49
C ASP A 96 9.58 10.89 -35.74
N ALA A 97 8.75 10.45 -36.68
CA ALA A 97 9.14 10.17 -38.04
C ALA A 97 9.15 11.50 -38.79
N SER A 98 10.29 11.91 -39.32
CA SER A 98 10.41 12.89 -40.40
C SER A 98 11.60 12.54 -41.29
#